data_AF-A0A938QDQ4-F1
#
_entry.id   AF-A0A938QDQ4-F1
#
_cell.length_a   1.000
_cell.length_b   1.000
_cell.length_c   1.000
_cell.angle_alpha   90.00
_cell.angle_beta   90.00
_cell.angle_gamma   90.00
#
_symmetry.space_group_name_H-M   'P 1'
#
loop_
_entity.id
_entity.type
_entity.pdbx_description
1 polymer ?
#
loop_
_entity_poly.entity_id
_entity_poly.type
_entity_poly.pdbx_seq_one_letter_code
_entity_poly.pdbx_strand_id
1 'polypeptide(L)'
;MDPQTSIVICEAILRVILGWRMLISGISNVQRWPNPVNTASILFPKGATFFGAVATFLMVVGGFGLAAGIQTPISAVMIIIFLIPTFGLHSYWLKVLPTMVPVVKTAIKDDKAQNYFKSFDRQSYHAHEVGIRDNLVFVAAALYFAVAGSRGWGVDNWLPGWVIRFF
;
A
#
# COMPACT_ATOMS: atom_id res chain seq x y z
N MET A 1 32.83 1.86 -8.54
CA MET A 1 31.59 2.37 -9.16
C MET A 1 31.58 3.86 -8.93
N ASP A 2 31.30 4.67 -9.95
CA ASP A 2 31.16 6.10 -9.76
C ASP A 2 29.90 6.41 -8.91
N PRO A 3 29.89 7.53 -8.16
CA PRO A 3 28.76 7.87 -7.30
C PRO A 3 27.43 7.99 -8.04
N GLN A 4 27.45 8.44 -9.30
CA GLN A 4 26.25 8.66 -10.09
C GLN A 4 25.59 7.34 -10.50
N THR A 5 26.36 6.36 -10.99
CA THR A 5 25.88 4.99 -11.22
C THR A 5 25.34 4.35 -9.96
N SER A 6 25.97 4.59 -8.80
CA SER A 6 25.51 4.08 -7.51
C SER A 6 24.14 4.62 -7.12
N ILE A 7 23.93 5.92 -7.28
CA ILE A 7 22.63 6.57 -7.04
C ILE A 7 21.55 5.97 -7.95
N VAL A 8 21.86 5.81 -9.24
CA VAL A 8 20.93 5.25 -10.23
C VAL A 8 20.50 3.82 -9.88
N ILE A 9 21.43 2.99 -9.41
CA ILE A 9 21.12 1.63 -8.96
C ILE A 9 20.26 1.65 -7.69
N CYS A 10 20.60 2.49 -6.72
CA CYS A 10 19.80 2.64 -5.50
C CYS A 10 18.36 3.09 -5.80
N GLU A 11 18.17 4.04 -6.72
CA GLU A 11 16.85 4.48 -7.17
C GLU A 11 16.07 3.35 -7.84
N ALA A 12 16.71 2.57 -8.72
CA ALA A 12 16.08 1.43 -9.37
C ALA A 12 15.65 0.36 -8.34
N ILE A 13 16.49 0.06 -7.35
CA ILE A 13 16.17 -0.86 -6.26
C ILE A 13 14.97 -0.33 -5.45
N LEU A 14 15.00 0.95 -5.07
CA LEU A 14 13.90 1.57 -4.32
C LEU A 14 12.58 1.50 -5.11
N ARG A 15 12.63 1.78 -6.41
CA ARG A 15 11.49 1.71 -7.32
C ARG A 15 10.90 0.30 -7.38
N VAL A 16 11.76 -0.71 -7.51
CA VAL A 16 11.35 -2.13 -7.53
C VAL A 16 10.77 -2.55 -6.19
N ILE A 17 11.39 -2.20 -5.07
CA ILE A 17 10.89 -2.54 -3.72
C ILE A 17 9.51 -1.94 -3.49
N LEU A 18 9.32 -0.65 -3.81
CA LEU A 18 8.04 0.03 -3.65
C LEU A 18 6.96 -0.61 -4.55
N GLY A 19 7.26 -0.82 -5.83
CA GLY A 19 6.32 -1.44 -6.77
C GLY A 19 5.98 -2.88 -6.37
N TRP A 20 6.96 -3.67 -5.95
CA TRP A 20 6.78 -5.03 -5.45
C TRP A 20 5.88 -5.10 -4.22
N ARG A 21 6.06 -4.18 -3.26
CA ARG A 21 5.23 -4.11 -2.05
C ARG A 21 3.75 -3.89 -2.39
N MET A 22 3.47 -3.01 -3.36
CA MET A 22 2.11 -2.74 -3.84
C MET A 22 1.55 -3.93 -4.62
N LEU A 23 2.36 -4.58 -5.44
CA LEU A 23 1.98 -5.77 -6.20
C LEU A 23 1.56 -6.93 -5.31
N ILE A 24 2.35 -7.30 -4.31
CA ILE A 24 2.00 -8.38 -3.38
C ILE A 24 0.62 -8.11 -2.77
N SER A 25 0.40 -6.88 -2.33
CA SER A 25 -0.84 -6.52 -1.66
C SER A 25 -2.02 -6.45 -2.64
N GLY A 26 -1.80 -5.99 -3.88
CA GLY A 26 -2.81 -5.96 -4.93
C GLY A 26 -3.22 -7.36 -5.39
N ILE A 27 -2.25 -8.25 -5.62
CA ILE A 27 -2.50 -9.65 -6.00
C ILE A 27 -3.25 -10.38 -4.87
N SER A 28 -2.86 -10.16 -3.61
CA SER A 28 -3.57 -10.70 -2.45
C SER A 28 -5.04 -10.24 -2.42
N ASN A 29 -5.31 -8.97 -2.74
CA ASN A 29 -6.67 -8.44 -2.82
C ASN A 29 -7.50 -9.10 -3.93
N VAL A 30 -6.90 -9.38 -5.09
CA VAL A 30 -7.56 -10.12 -6.18
C VAL A 30 -7.91 -11.54 -5.73
N GLN A 31 -6.96 -12.26 -5.13
CA GLN A 31 -7.14 -13.65 -4.69
C GLN A 31 -8.18 -13.78 -3.56
N ARG A 32 -8.29 -12.76 -2.71
CA ARG A 32 -9.14 -12.76 -1.52
C ARG A 32 -10.43 -11.98 -1.72
N TRP A 33 -10.84 -11.74 -2.96
CA TRP A 33 -12.12 -11.11 -3.24
C TRP A 33 -13.27 -11.86 -2.54
N PRO A 34 -14.25 -11.18 -1.90
CA PRO A 34 -14.51 -9.73 -1.89
C PRO A 34 -13.92 -8.96 -0.69
N ASN A 35 -12.88 -9.46 -0.01
CA ASN A 35 -12.27 -8.76 1.15
C ASN A 35 -11.92 -7.28 0.92
N PRO A 36 -11.31 -6.85 -0.20
CA PRO A 36 -11.06 -5.42 -0.44
C PRO A 36 -12.35 -4.58 -0.52
N VAL A 37 -13.49 -5.16 -0.93
CA VAL A 37 -14.79 -4.49 -0.92
C VAL A 37 -15.28 -4.28 0.51
N ASN A 38 -15.15 -5.30 1.36
CA ASN A 38 -15.49 -5.21 2.78
C ASN A 38 -14.61 -4.18 3.51
N THR A 39 -13.34 -4.07 3.13
CA THR A 39 -12.46 -3.02 3.65
C THR A 39 -12.88 -1.65 3.15
N ALA A 40 -13.21 -1.52 1.86
CA ALA A 40 -13.63 -0.26 1.27
C ALA A 40 -14.95 0.27 1.86
N SER A 41 -15.86 -0.60 2.30
CA SER A 41 -17.14 -0.19 2.90
C SER A 41 -17.00 0.59 4.20
N ILE A 42 -15.85 0.46 4.90
CA ILE A 42 -15.52 1.25 6.09
C ILE A 42 -15.42 2.75 5.76
N LEU A 43 -14.85 3.09 4.60
CA LEU A 43 -14.61 4.47 4.18
C LEU A 43 -15.67 4.96 3.18
N PHE A 44 -16.14 4.07 2.32
CA PHE A 44 -17.06 4.35 1.23
C PHE A 44 -18.27 3.40 1.28
N PRO A 45 -19.18 3.58 2.26
CA PRO A 45 -20.31 2.68 2.45
C PRO A 45 -21.23 2.63 1.24
N LYS A 46 -21.34 3.73 0.48
CA LYS A 46 -21.96 3.77 -0.84
C LYS A 46 -20.87 3.60 -1.89
N GLY A 47 -20.96 2.54 -2.70
CA GLY A 47 -20.00 2.28 -3.78
C GLY A 47 -18.76 1.47 -3.38
N ALA A 48 -18.79 0.78 -2.24
CA ALA A 48 -17.67 -0.05 -1.76
C ALA A 48 -17.08 -0.99 -2.83
N THR A 49 -17.92 -1.60 -3.67
CA THR A 49 -17.47 -2.50 -4.76
C THR A 49 -16.63 -1.75 -5.78
N PHE A 50 -17.05 -0.54 -6.17
CA PHE A 50 -16.31 0.31 -7.10
C PHE A 50 -14.98 0.75 -6.50
N PHE A 51 -15.00 1.30 -5.28
CA PHE A 51 -13.77 1.76 -4.63
C PHE A 51 -12.80 0.62 -4.29
N GLY A 52 -13.30 -0.56 -3.90
CA GLY A 52 -12.48 -1.75 -3.69
C GLY A 52 -11.83 -2.25 -4.99
N ALA A 53 -12.56 -2.21 -6.11
CA ALA A 53 -12.01 -2.53 -7.42
C ALA A 53 -10.95 -1.50 -7.87
N VAL A 54 -11.24 -0.21 -7.72
CA VAL A 54 -10.30 0.88 -8.05
C VAL A 54 -9.04 0.78 -7.19
N ALA A 55 -9.15 0.58 -5.88
CA ALA A 55 -8.00 0.40 -5.00
C ALA A 55 -7.12 -0.78 -5.44
N THR A 56 -7.74 -1.93 -5.76
CA THR A 56 -7.02 -3.12 -6.23
C THR A 56 -6.33 -2.84 -7.57
N PHE A 57 -7.01 -2.18 -8.50
CA PHE A 57 -6.45 -1.78 -9.79
C PHE A 57 -5.25 -0.84 -9.62
N LEU A 58 -5.38 0.21 -8.81
CA LEU A 58 -4.31 1.17 -8.54
C LEU A 58 -3.07 0.49 -7.96
N MET A 59 -3.24 -0.48 -7.06
CA MET A 59 -2.12 -1.24 -6.48
C MET A 59 -1.43 -2.14 -7.48
N VAL A 60 -2.21 -2.90 -8.27
CA VAL A 60 -1.64 -3.87 -9.23
C VAL A 60 -0.98 -3.15 -10.38
N VAL A 61 -1.71 -2.23 -11.03
CA VAL A 61 -1.21 -1.51 -12.21
C VAL A 61 -0.16 -0.48 -11.81
N GLY A 62 -0.39 0.30 -10.75
CA GLY A 62 0.60 1.24 -10.24
C GLY A 62 1.85 0.53 -9.72
N GLY A 63 1.69 -0.57 -8.98
CA GLY A 63 2.81 -1.38 -8.49
C GLY A 63 3.62 -2.02 -9.62
N PHE A 64 2.96 -2.61 -10.62
CA PHE A 64 3.61 -3.18 -11.80
C PHE A 64 4.32 -2.11 -12.61
N GLY A 65 3.61 -1.06 -12.98
CA GLY A 65 4.14 0.03 -13.79
C GLY A 65 5.32 0.70 -13.08
N LEU A 66 5.22 0.90 -11.77
CA LEU A 66 6.33 1.44 -10.99
C LEU A 66 7.52 0.46 -10.98
N ALA A 67 7.34 -0.83 -10.70
CA ALA A 67 8.44 -1.80 -10.64
C ALA A 67 9.12 -2.05 -12.01
N ALA A 68 8.36 -2.06 -13.09
CA ALA A 68 8.87 -2.22 -14.46
C ALA A 68 9.45 -0.92 -15.04
N GLY A 69 9.02 0.23 -14.50
CA GLY A 69 9.48 1.55 -14.92
C GLY A 69 8.75 1.96 -16.18
N ILE A 70 7.44 1.75 -16.18
CA ILE A 70 6.49 2.04 -17.24
C ILE A 70 5.62 3.18 -16.73
N GLN A 71 5.69 4.33 -17.41
CA GLN A 71 5.00 5.56 -17.01
C GLN A 71 5.21 5.83 -15.52
N THR A 72 6.48 5.80 -15.08
CA THR A 72 6.89 5.87 -13.67
C THR A 72 6.19 7.00 -12.92
N PRO A 73 6.06 8.23 -13.46
CA PRO A 73 5.31 9.29 -12.81
C PRO A 73 3.83 8.94 -12.57
N ILE A 74 3.14 8.43 -13.58
CA ILE A 74 1.73 8.04 -13.48
C ILE A 74 1.54 6.88 -12.52
N SER A 75 2.37 5.84 -12.65
CA SER A 75 2.36 4.66 -11.78
C SER A 75 2.58 5.04 -10.32
N ALA A 76 3.47 6.00 -10.05
CA ALA A 76 3.69 6.54 -8.72
C ALA A 76 2.47 7.33 -8.20
N VAL A 77 1.83 8.14 -9.05
CA VAL A 77 0.59 8.85 -8.69
C VAL A 77 -0.55 7.87 -8.37
N MET A 78 -0.68 6.77 -9.11
CA MET A 78 -1.67 5.72 -8.79
C MET A 78 -1.46 5.15 -7.39
N ILE A 79 -0.20 4.89 -7.00
CA ILE A 79 0.15 4.43 -5.66
C ILE A 79 -0.19 5.48 -4.60
N ILE A 80 0.08 6.76 -4.85
CA ILE A 80 -0.28 7.87 -3.94
C ILE A 80 -1.79 7.91 -3.73
N ILE A 81 -2.58 7.88 -4.82
CA ILE A 81 -4.05 7.89 -4.76
C ILE A 81 -4.57 6.70 -3.94
N PHE A 82 -3.96 5.52 -4.11
CA PHE A 82 -4.29 4.35 -3.31
C PHE A 82 -3.93 4.52 -1.82
N LEU A 83 -2.77 5.09 -1.50
CA LEU A 83 -2.27 5.21 -0.12
C LEU A 83 -3.02 6.26 0.72
N ILE A 84 -3.54 7.33 0.13
CA ILE A 84 -4.20 8.40 0.91
C ILE A 84 -5.38 7.86 1.74
N PRO A 85 -6.33 7.08 1.19
CA PRO A 85 -7.42 6.53 1.97
C PRO A 85 -7.00 5.54 3.07
N THR A 86 -5.85 4.86 2.93
CA THR A 86 -5.43 3.84 3.91
C THR A 86 -5.10 4.45 5.26
N PHE A 87 -4.68 5.72 5.33
CA PHE A 87 -4.52 6.44 6.60
C PHE A 87 -5.84 6.51 7.39
N GLY A 88 -6.95 6.75 6.70
CA GLY A 88 -8.29 6.72 7.30
C GLY A 88 -8.64 5.33 7.82
N LEU A 89 -8.31 4.28 7.04
CA LEU A 89 -8.51 2.89 7.43
C LEU A 89 -7.72 2.52 8.70
N HIS A 90 -6.43 2.85 8.76
CA HIS A 90 -5.62 2.59 9.96
C HIS A 90 -6.14 3.35 11.17
N SER A 91 -6.49 4.63 10.99
CA SER A 91 -7.05 5.47 12.07
C SER A 91 -8.39 4.94 12.59
N TYR A 92 -9.22 4.38 11.70
CA TYR A 92 -10.46 3.71 12.07
C TYR A 92 -10.17 2.50 12.97
N TRP A 93 -9.29 1.58 12.54
CA TRP A 93 -9.00 0.38 13.32
C TRP A 93 -8.32 0.66 14.66
N LEU A 94 -7.46 1.68 14.75
CA LEU A 94 -6.88 2.11 16.02
C LEU A 94 -7.93 2.59 17.02
N LYS A 95 -9.07 3.12 16.54
CA LYS A 95 -10.19 3.50 17.42
C LYS A 95 -11.09 2.32 17.75
N VAL A 96 -11.37 1.44 16.79
CA VAL A 96 -12.37 0.37 16.95
C VAL A 96 -11.80 -0.86 17.66
N LEU A 97 -10.55 -1.27 17.37
CA LEU A 97 -9.95 -2.47 17.97
C LEU A 97 -10.04 -2.48 19.50
N PRO A 98 -9.63 -1.42 20.23
CA PRO A 98 -9.71 -1.41 21.70
C PRO A 98 -11.13 -1.59 22.24
N THR A 99 -12.15 -1.13 21.51
CA THR A 99 -13.56 -1.25 21.92
C THR A 99 -14.10 -2.67 21.75
N MET A 100 -13.51 -3.47 20.85
CA MET A 100 -13.92 -4.86 20.59
C MET A 100 -13.26 -5.86 21.55
N VAL A 101 -12.09 -5.54 22.11
CA VAL A 101 -11.35 -6.41 23.04
C VAL A 101 -12.20 -6.95 24.20
N PRO A 102 -12.91 -6.12 24.99
CA PRO A 102 -13.71 -6.64 26.11
C PRO A 102 -14.84 -7.54 25.62
N VAL A 103 -15.50 -7.18 24.51
CA VAL A 103 -16.62 -7.96 23.94
C VAL A 103 -16.16 -9.36 23.54
N VAL A 104 -15.04 -9.46 22.83
CA VAL A 104 -14.49 -10.75 22.38
C VAL A 104 -13.96 -11.55 23.55
N LYS A 105 -13.26 -10.90 24.50
CA LYS A 105 -12.71 -11.59 25.67
C LYS A 105 -13.80 -12.23 26.53
N THR A 106 -14.92 -11.53 26.76
CA THR A 106 -16.06 -12.06 27.51
C THR A 106 -16.78 -13.20 26.77
N ALA A 107 -16.72 -13.22 25.44
CA ALA A 107 -17.28 -14.31 24.63
C ALA A 107 -16.43 -15.59 24.63
N ILE A 108 -15.12 -15.49 24.88
CA ILE A 108 -14.21 -16.64 24.92
C ILE A 108 -14.25 -17.28 26.31
N LYS A 109 -14.81 -18.49 26.40
CA LYS A 109 -14.91 -19.27 27.65
C LYS A 109 -13.60 -19.98 28.06
N ASP A 110 -12.70 -20.22 27.12
CA ASP A 110 -11.42 -20.90 27.36
C ASP A 110 -10.30 -19.91 27.69
N ASP A 111 -9.73 -20.02 28.89
CA ASP A 111 -8.64 -19.17 29.38
C ASP A 111 -7.39 -19.23 28.49
N LYS A 112 -7.12 -20.40 27.88
CA LYS A 112 -5.97 -20.54 26.97
C LYS A 112 -6.21 -19.75 25.68
N ALA A 113 -7.42 -19.83 25.13
CA ALA A 113 -7.83 -19.04 23.98
C ALA A 113 -7.83 -17.53 24.28
N GLN A 114 -8.20 -17.11 25.49
CA GLN A 114 -8.10 -15.69 25.89
C GLN A 114 -6.64 -15.18 25.86
N ASN A 115 -5.68 -16.00 26.28
CA ASN A 115 -4.26 -15.64 26.24
C ASN A 115 -3.72 -15.50 24.81
N TYR A 116 -4.15 -16.37 23.88
CA TYR A 116 -3.84 -16.21 22.46
C TYR A 116 -4.46 -14.94 21.89
N PHE A 117 -5.73 -14.67 22.21
CA PHE A 117 -6.41 -13.46 21.77
C PHE A 117 -5.71 -12.18 22.25
N LYS A 118 -5.22 -12.15 23.50
CA LYS A 118 -4.43 -11.01 24.02
C LYS A 118 -3.19 -10.71 23.17
N SER A 119 -2.48 -11.76 22.73
CA SER A 119 -1.31 -11.59 21.85
C SER A 119 -1.73 -11.10 20.46
N PHE A 120 -2.79 -11.68 19.91
CA PHE A 120 -3.34 -11.30 18.60
C PHE A 120 -3.82 -9.85 18.57
N ASP A 121 -4.56 -9.40 19.58
CA ASP A 121 -5.05 -8.04 19.73
C ASP A 121 -3.88 -7.03 19.73
N ARG A 122 -2.88 -7.27 20.59
CA ARG A 122 -1.69 -6.42 20.65
C ARG A 122 -0.97 -6.33 19.31
N GLN A 123 -0.79 -7.46 18.61
CA GLN A 123 -0.16 -7.49 17.30
C GLN A 123 -1.00 -6.77 16.24
N SER A 124 -2.32 -6.94 16.25
CA SER A 124 -3.25 -6.31 15.32
C SER A 124 -3.26 -4.80 15.49
N TYR A 125 -3.35 -4.30 16.73
CA TYR A 125 -3.27 -2.89 17.03
C TYR A 125 -1.93 -2.29 16.57
N HIS A 126 -0.82 -2.95 16.92
CA HIS A 126 0.51 -2.49 16.53
C HIS A 126 0.71 -2.47 15.00
N ALA A 127 0.14 -3.44 14.28
CA ALA A 127 0.20 -3.45 12.81
C ALA A 127 -0.45 -2.22 12.19
N HIS A 128 -1.51 -1.66 12.80
CA HIS A 128 -2.10 -0.43 12.31
C HIS A 128 -1.29 0.83 12.67
N GLU A 129 -0.62 0.87 13.83
CA GLU A 129 0.29 1.96 14.19
C GLU A 129 1.49 2.03 13.23
N VAL A 130 2.13 0.89 13.00
CA VAL A 130 3.25 0.77 12.06
C VAL A 130 2.78 1.04 10.64
N GLY A 131 1.60 0.55 10.25
CA GLY A 131 1.03 0.77 8.93
C GLY A 131 0.87 2.24 8.55
N ILE A 132 0.55 3.13 9.50
CA ILE A 132 0.54 4.58 9.25
C ILE A 132 1.94 5.08 8.89
N ARG A 133 2.95 4.68 9.67
CA ARG A 133 4.35 5.13 9.48
C ARG A 133 4.91 4.60 8.16
N ASP A 134 4.68 3.33 7.87
CA ASP A 134 5.09 2.70 6.63
C ASP A 134 4.45 3.38 5.42
N ASN A 135 3.14 3.69 5.49
CA ASN A 135 2.45 4.38 4.42
C ASN A 135 3.00 5.80 4.19
N LEU A 136 3.46 6.52 5.23
CA LEU A 136 4.14 7.80 5.05
C LEU A 136 5.44 7.64 4.25
N VAL A 137 6.25 6.63 4.58
CA VAL A 137 7.48 6.32 3.84
C VAL A 137 7.17 5.98 2.38
N PHE A 138 6.13 5.17 2.15
CA PHE A 138 5.72 4.79 0.80
C PHE A 138 5.17 5.98 -0.01
N VAL A 139 4.41 6.89 0.61
CA VAL A 139 3.96 8.12 -0.03
C VAL A 139 5.15 9.00 -0.39
N ALA A 140 6.12 9.17 0.51
CA ALA A 140 7.32 9.97 0.22
C ALA A 140 8.14 9.38 -0.95
N ALA A 141 8.34 8.06 -0.95
CA ALA A 141 9.02 7.37 -2.05
C ALA A 141 8.23 7.45 -3.36
N ALA A 142 6.89 7.34 -3.32
CA ALA A 142 6.06 7.51 -4.51
C ALA A 142 6.11 8.96 -5.02
N LEU A 143 6.07 9.96 -4.14
CA LEU A 143 6.23 11.38 -4.52
C LEU A 143 7.57 11.63 -5.21
N TYR A 144 8.65 11.02 -4.71
CA TYR A 144 9.95 11.06 -5.38
C TYR A 144 9.84 10.60 -6.84
N PHE A 145 9.26 9.42 -7.09
CA PHE A 145 9.11 8.89 -8.46
C PHE A 145 8.07 9.63 -9.30
N ALA A 146 7.06 10.23 -8.68
CA ALA A 146 6.09 11.08 -9.37
C ALA A 146 6.73 12.33 -9.98
N VAL A 147 7.75 12.89 -9.31
CA VAL A 147 8.47 14.09 -9.76
C VAL A 147 9.70 13.71 -10.60
N ALA A 148 10.55 12.83 -10.09
CA ALA A 148 11.83 12.51 -10.73
C ALA A 148 11.69 11.55 -11.93
N GLY A 149 10.61 10.76 -12.00
CA GLY A 149 10.47 9.66 -12.94
C GLY A 149 11.48 8.54 -12.69
N SER A 150 11.71 7.70 -13.70
CA SER A 150 12.78 6.70 -13.66
C SER A 150 14.05 7.28 -14.30
N ARG A 151 15.17 7.26 -13.57
CA ARG A 151 16.50 7.65 -14.07
C ARG A 151 17.41 6.46 -14.35
N GLY A 152 17.16 5.34 -13.66
CA GLY A 152 17.85 4.06 -13.85
C GLY A 152 17.08 3.11 -14.73
N TRP A 153 17.56 1.86 -14.86
CA TRP A 153 16.92 0.84 -15.69
C TRP A 153 15.39 0.81 -15.52
N GLY A 154 14.66 0.78 -16.63
CA GLY A 154 13.20 0.81 -16.70
C GLY A 154 12.75 1.20 -18.12
N VAL A 155 11.57 0.73 -18.54
CA VAL A 155 11.05 0.90 -19.91
C VAL A 155 11.01 2.38 -20.33
N ASP A 156 10.76 3.28 -19.39
CA ASP A 156 10.74 4.73 -19.57
C ASP A 156 12.03 5.29 -20.20
N ASN A 157 13.17 4.67 -19.92
CA ASN A 157 14.46 5.12 -20.45
C ASN A 157 14.73 4.61 -21.86
N TRP A 158 14.05 3.53 -22.27
CA TRP A 158 14.15 2.99 -23.63
C TRP A 158 13.31 3.80 -24.60
N LEU A 159 12.23 4.43 -24.13
CA LEU A 159 11.24 5.10 -24.97
C LEU A 159 10.93 6.55 -24.53
N PRO A 160 11.90 7.42 -24.19
CA PRO A 160 11.68 8.65 -23.41
C PRO A 160 10.54 9.56 -23.89
N GLY A 161 10.24 9.62 -25.19
CA GLY A 161 9.16 10.43 -25.76
C GLY A 161 7.73 9.99 -25.42
N TRP A 162 7.53 8.79 -24.86
CA TRP A 162 6.21 8.34 -24.41
C TRP A 162 5.88 8.73 -22.96
N VAL A 163 6.88 9.13 -22.17
CA VAL A 163 6.70 9.29 -20.71
C VAL A 163 5.97 10.59 -20.44
N ILE A 164 4.81 10.49 -19.78
CA ILE A 164 4.08 11.67 -19.33
C ILE A 164 4.71 12.17 -18.03
N ARG A 165 5.19 13.41 -18.04
CA ARG A 165 5.76 14.10 -16.88
C ARG A 165 4.80 15.18 -16.41
N PHE A 166 4.69 15.32 -15.09
CA PHE A 166 3.84 16.33 -14.48
C PHE A 166 4.57 17.66 -14.25
N PHE A 167 5.91 17.66 -14.30
CA PHE A 167 6.80 18.81 -14.07
C PHE A 167 8.05 18.70 -14.93
#